data_AF-X0WSZ3-F1
#
_entry.id   AF-X0WSZ3-F1
#
_cell.length_a   1.000
_cell.length_b   1.000
_cell.length_c   1.000
_cell.angle_alpha   90.00
_cell.angle_beta   90.00
_cell.angle_gamma   90.00
#
_symmetry.space_group_name_H-M   'P 1'
#
loop_
_entity.id
_entity.type
_entity.pdbx_description
1 polymer ?
#
loop_
_entity_poly.entity_id
_entity_poly.type
_entity_poly.pdbx_seq_one_letter_code
_entity_poly.pdbx_strand_id
1 'polypeptide(L)'
;MLTNYTMPLIRYRIEDRGILSKKVCSCGRGFPLLEKVEGRILNVFRNKQGDLIGSGYFISLIYLRGYVKKFQIIQKKVNYIVINLVLKDYQKIQEAKKDFKNINKKIRLVMGNDTKIKYNIVDEIKSSKAGKYMYAFSQVEG
;
A
#
# COMPACT_ATOMS: atom_id res chain seq x y z
N MET A 1 39.19 10.92 -26.75
CA MET A 1 38.87 9.51 -26.45
C MET A 1 38.16 9.50 -25.09
N LEU A 2 36.85 9.22 -25.09
CA LEU A 2 35.87 8.95 -24.00
C LEU A 2 35.95 9.73 -22.66
N THR A 3 34.89 10.17 -21.98
CA THR A 3 33.44 10.43 -22.20
C THR A 3 32.94 10.90 -20.83
N ASN A 4 32.53 12.17 -20.68
CA ASN A 4 31.41 12.48 -19.79
C ASN A 4 30.69 13.70 -20.34
N TYR A 5 29.63 13.40 -21.08
CA TYR A 5 28.71 14.36 -21.67
C TYR A 5 27.67 14.75 -20.60
N THR A 6 27.66 16.04 -20.30
CA THR A 6 26.46 16.84 -20.03
C THR A 6 25.58 16.46 -18.84
N MET A 7 25.75 17.19 -17.74
CA MET A 7 24.68 18.05 -17.17
C MET A 7 25.23 18.91 -16.01
N PRO A 8 25.69 20.15 -16.28
CA PRO A 8 25.90 21.12 -15.21
C PRO A 8 24.53 21.67 -14.79
N LEU A 9 24.13 21.45 -13.53
CA LEU A 9 22.94 22.09 -12.96
C LEU A 9 23.25 23.57 -12.70
N ILE A 10 23.14 24.39 -13.75
CA ILE A 10 23.21 25.85 -13.65
C ILE A 10 21.84 26.35 -13.16
N ARG A 11 21.79 26.69 -11.87
CA ARG A 11 20.83 27.61 -11.21
C ARG A 11 19.36 27.43 -11.62
N TYR A 12 18.73 26.34 -11.18
CA TYR A 12 17.27 26.28 -11.11
C TYR A 12 16.81 27.06 -9.86
N ARG A 13 16.38 28.30 -10.09
CA ARG A 13 15.86 29.21 -9.06
C ARG A 13 14.42 28.83 -8.76
N ILE A 14 14.20 27.76 -8.00
CA ILE A 14 12.90 27.51 -7.39
C ILE A 14 12.84 28.39 -6.16
N GLU A 15 11.73 29.10 -5.98
CA GLU A 15 11.42 29.97 -4.84
C GLU A 15 11.23 29.14 -3.54
N ASP A 16 12.30 28.47 -3.15
CA ASP A 16 12.40 27.64 -1.96
C ASP A 16 12.52 28.55 -0.74
N ARG A 17 11.38 28.84 -0.10
CA ARG A 17 11.34 29.36 1.26
C ARG A 17 11.61 28.19 2.21
N GLY A 18 12.89 27.89 2.38
CA GLY A 18 13.35 26.83 3.27
C GLY A 18 13.25 27.18 4.76
N ILE A 19 13.27 26.14 5.60
CA ILE A 19 13.94 26.18 6.90
C ILE A 19 14.83 24.93 6.99
N LEU A 20 16.14 25.16 7.04
CA LEU A 20 17.20 24.15 7.21
C LEU A 20 17.13 23.49 8.60
N SER A 21 17.28 22.16 8.64
CA SER A 21 17.72 21.44 9.85
C SER A 21 19.17 20.97 9.65
N LYS A 22 20.08 21.41 10.52
CA LYS A 22 21.52 21.10 10.50
C LYS A 22 21.82 19.76 11.17
N LYS A 23 21.42 18.62 10.58
CA LYS A 23 21.91 17.30 11.02
C LYS A 23 22.47 16.51 9.85
N VAL A 24 23.79 16.33 9.88
CA VAL A 24 24.55 15.48 8.95
C VAL A 24 24.55 14.06 9.52
N CYS A 25 23.96 13.11 8.79
CA CYS A 25 24.06 11.69 9.08
C CYS A 25 25.42 11.16 8.60
N SER A 26 26.10 10.37 9.44
CA SER A 26 27.47 9.86 9.22
C SER A 26 27.59 8.66 8.27
N CYS A 27 26.51 8.21 7.63
CA CYS A 27 26.54 7.13 6.63
C CYS A 27 26.13 7.67 5.25
N GLY A 28 27.12 7.95 4.40
CA GLY A 28 26.96 8.59 3.09
C GLY A 28 26.16 7.80 2.04
N ARG A 29 24.83 7.73 2.20
CA ARG A 29 23.89 7.37 1.13
C ARG A 29 22.74 8.38 1.11
N GLY A 30 22.80 9.28 0.13
CA GLY A 30 21.79 10.29 -0.15
C GLY A 30 20.54 9.68 -0.74
N PHE A 31 19.62 9.25 0.12
CA PHE A 31 18.20 9.33 -0.16
C PHE A 31 17.63 10.48 0.67
N PRO A 32 16.69 11.29 0.13
CA PRO A 32 16.04 12.33 0.90
C PRO A 32 15.40 11.67 2.13
N LEU A 33 16.01 11.93 3.29
CA LEU A 33 15.40 11.70 4.59
C LEU A 33 14.22 12.65 4.69
N LEU A 34 13.04 12.15 4.32
CA LEU A 34 11.76 12.78 4.61
C LEU A 34 11.51 12.70 6.12
N GLU A 35 12.12 13.66 6.82
CA GLU A 35 11.89 13.94 8.22
C GLU A 35 10.45 14.49 8.36
N LYS A 36 9.56 13.66 8.90
CA LYS A 36 8.16 13.94 9.28
C LYS A 36 7.21 14.40 8.17
N VAL A 37 6.44 13.45 7.65
CA VAL A 37 5.09 13.69 7.14
C VAL A 37 4.13 12.97 8.08
N GLU A 38 3.12 13.66 8.60
CA GLU A 38 1.99 13.13 9.40
C GLU A 38 1.22 11.94 8.76
N GLY A 39 1.68 11.42 7.62
CA GLY A 39 1.13 10.26 6.91
C GLY A 39 1.64 8.89 7.40
N ARG A 40 2.34 8.82 8.54
CA ARG A 40 2.74 7.56 9.20
C ARG A 40 1.57 6.94 9.98
N ILE A 41 0.38 6.90 9.40
CA ILE A 41 -0.64 5.97 9.85
C ILE A 41 -0.10 4.60 9.48
N LEU A 42 0.19 3.81 10.50
CA LEU A 42 0.73 2.46 10.46
C LEU A 42 0.01 1.63 9.40
N ASN A 43 0.59 1.56 8.20
CA ASN A 43 0.18 0.71 7.09
C ASN A 43 0.58 -0.74 7.36
N VAL A 44 0.32 -1.23 8.57
CA VAL A 44 0.67 -2.58 9.00
C VAL A 44 -0.59 -3.28 9.49
N PHE A 45 -0.70 -4.54 9.09
CA PHE A 45 -1.72 -5.47 9.51
C PHE A 45 -1.14 -6.28 10.66
N ARG A 46 -1.95 -6.62 11.66
CA ARG A 46 -1.50 -7.38 12.83
C ARG A 46 -2.12 -8.77 12.83
N ASN A 47 -1.32 -9.82 12.83
CA ASN A 47 -1.87 -11.18 12.96
C ASN A 47 -2.15 -11.54 14.43
N LYS A 48 -2.71 -12.73 14.67
CA LYS A 48 -3.02 -13.20 16.03
C LYS A 48 -1.77 -13.41 16.89
N GLN A 49 -0.63 -13.68 16.26
CA GLN A 49 0.67 -13.90 16.89
C GLN A 49 1.33 -12.58 17.32
N GLY A 50 0.80 -11.44 16.86
CA GLY A 50 1.35 -10.11 17.15
C GLY A 50 2.32 -9.61 16.08
N ASP A 51 2.60 -10.40 15.03
CA ASP A 51 3.45 -9.98 13.92
C ASP A 51 2.80 -8.83 13.15
N LEU A 52 3.65 -7.97 12.61
CA LEU A 52 3.27 -6.84 11.78
C LEU A 52 3.56 -7.12 10.31
N ILE A 53 2.51 -7.17 9.49
CA ILE A 53 2.59 -7.42 8.06
C ILE A 53 2.38 -6.11 7.31
N GLY A 54 3.35 -5.70 6.50
CA GLY A 54 3.23 -4.49 5.69
C GLY A 54 2.07 -4.55 4.69
N SER A 55 1.31 -3.46 4.57
CA SER A 55 0.14 -3.38 3.68
C SER A 55 0.48 -3.63 2.21
N GLY A 56 1.72 -3.32 1.80
CA GLY A 56 2.26 -3.60 0.47
C GLY A 56 2.20 -5.06 0.05
N TYR A 57 2.31 -6.00 1.02
CA TYR A 57 2.14 -7.43 0.75
C TYR A 57 0.76 -7.71 0.17
N PHE A 58 -0.30 -7.23 0.82
CA PHE A 58 -1.68 -7.47 0.39
C PHE A 58 -2.01 -6.74 -0.92
N ILE A 59 -1.49 -5.52 -1.09
CA ILE A 59 -1.60 -4.76 -2.33
C ILE A 59 -1.04 -5.56 -3.51
N SER A 60 0.13 -6.17 -3.35
CA SER A 60 0.79 -6.93 -4.42
C SER A 60 -0.01 -8.14 -4.90
N LEU A 61 -0.83 -8.75 -4.04
CA LEU A 61 -1.66 -9.91 -4.37
C LEU A 61 -2.79 -9.58 -5.36
N ILE A 62 -3.27 -8.34 -5.34
CA ILE A 62 -4.48 -7.89 -6.05
C ILE A 62 -4.12 -6.93 -7.20
N TYR A 63 -3.11 -6.07 -7.02
CA TYR A 63 -2.80 -4.98 -7.94
C TYR A 63 -2.48 -5.45 -9.38
N LEU A 64 -1.81 -6.59 -9.54
CA LEU A 64 -1.40 -7.12 -10.84
C LEU A 64 -2.52 -7.87 -11.59
N ARG A 65 -3.74 -7.88 -11.06
CA ARG A 65 -4.86 -8.64 -11.63
C ARG A 65 -5.60 -7.81 -12.67
N GLY A 66 -5.58 -8.28 -13.93
CA GLY A 66 -6.13 -7.54 -15.08
C GLY A 66 -7.63 -7.22 -14.99
N TYR A 67 -8.39 -7.95 -14.18
CA TYR A 67 -9.82 -7.72 -13.92
C TYR A 67 -10.11 -6.64 -12.87
N VAL A 68 -9.11 -6.16 -12.12
CA VAL A 68 -9.31 -5.19 -11.04
C VAL A 68 -9.24 -3.76 -11.58
N LYS A 69 -10.31 -2.98 -11.38
CA LYS A 69 -10.33 -1.54 -11.64
C LYS A 69 -9.87 -0.76 -10.42
N LYS A 70 -10.36 -1.13 -9.24
CA LYS A 70 -10.07 -0.48 -7.96
C LYS A 70 -10.26 -1.49 -6.84
N PHE A 71 -9.50 -1.38 -5.76
CA PHE A 71 -9.64 -2.30 -4.63
C PHE A 71 -9.23 -1.65 -3.32
N GLN A 72 -9.78 -2.15 -2.22
CA GLN A 72 -9.45 -1.72 -0.88
C GLN A 72 -9.44 -2.91 0.07
N ILE A 73 -8.37 -3.01 0.86
CA ILE A 73 -8.14 -4.08 1.83
C ILE A 73 -8.19 -3.48 3.22
N ILE A 74 -9.08 -4.00 4.05
CA ILE A 74 -9.34 -3.45 5.38
C ILE A 74 -9.21 -4.58 6.39
N GLN A 75 -8.28 -4.46 7.34
CA GLN A 75 -8.33 -5.29 8.52
C GLN A 75 -9.38 -4.73 9.49
N LYS A 76 -10.49 -5.45 9.66
CA LYS A 76 -11.57 -5.06 10.57
C LYS A 76 -11.35 -5.59 11.99
N LYS A 77 -10.74 -6.77 12.12
CA LYS A 77 -10.33 -7.39 13.37
C LYS A 77 -9.03 -8.16 13.13
N VAL A 78 -8.34 -8.56 14.20
CA VAL A 78 -7.08 -9.34 14.13
C VAL A 78 -7.20 -10.52 13.15
N ASN A 79 -8.32 -11.25 13.19
CA ASN A 79 -8.61 -12.40 12.33
C ASN A 79 -9.68 -12.14 11.26
N TYR A 80 -9.96 -10.89 10.90
CA TYR A 80 -11.00 -10.55 9.93
C TYR A 80 -10.57 -9.46 8.97
N ILE A 81 -10.48 -9.83 7.68
CA ILE A 81 -10.11 -8.95 6.58
C ILE A 81 -11.28 -8.81 5.61
N VAL A 82 -11.53 -7.58 5.18
CA VAL A 82 -12.51 -7.25 4.16
C VAL A 82 -11.77 -6.74 2.92
N ILE A 83 -12.09 -7.29 1.76
CA ILE A 83 -11.54 -6.90 0.47
C ILE A 83 -12.69 -6.39 -0.39
N ASN A 84 -12.72 -5.08 -0.62
CA ASN A 84 -13.63 -4.45 -1.56
C ASN A 84 -12.97 -4.44 -2.94
N LEU A 85 -13.69 -4.89 -3.97
CA LEU A 85 -13.22 -4.97 -5.35
C LEU A 85 -14.21 -4.27 -6.28
N VAL A 86 -13.68 -3.40 -7.13
CA VAL A 86 -14.35 -2.88 -8.32
C VAL A 86 -13.72 -3.60 -9.50
N LEU A 87 -14.52 -4.32 -10.26
CA LEU A 87 -14.06 -5.00 -11.46
C LEU A 87 -14.04 -4.03 -12.64
N LYS A 88 -13.12 -4.25 -13.60
CA LYS A 88 -13.14 -3.52 -14.89
C LYS A 88 -14.36 -3.93 -15.73
N ASP A 89 -14.72 -5.20 -15.60
CA ASP A 89 -15.85 -5.83 -16.28
C ASP A 89 -16.42 -6.89 -15.33
N TYR A 90 -17.73 -6.81 -15.08
CA TYR A 90 -18.45 -7.75 -14.21
C TYR A 90 -18.42 -9.19 -14.74
N GLN A 91 -18.26 -9.40 -16.06
CA GLN A 91 -18.15 -10.74 -16.65
C GLN A 91 -16.89 -11.48 -16.17
N LYS A 92 -15.85 -10.74 -15.73
CA LYS A 92 -14.60 -11.32 -15.18
C LYS A 92 -14.72 -11.81 -13.74
N ILE A 93 -15.90 -11.77 -13.13
CA ILE A 93 -16.12 -12.27 -11.76
C ILE A 93 -15.71 -13.74 -11.60
N GLN A 94 -15.89 -14.57 -12.62
CA GLN A 94 -15.51 -15.98 -12.55
C GLN A 94 -13.99 -16.17 -12.55
N GLU A 95 -13.26 -15.35 -13.29
CA GLU A 95 -11.79 -15.32 -13.27
C GLU A 95 -11.30 -14.86 -11.88
N ALA A 96 -11.89 -13.80 -11.34
CA ALA A 96 -11.56 -13.29 -10.00
C ALA A 96 -11.80 -14.36 -8.91
N LYS A 97 -12.92 -15.07 -8.95
CA LYS A 97 -13.24 -16.15 -8.00
C LYS A 97 -12.22 -17.28 -8.01
N LYS A 98 -11.64 -17.63 -9.17
CA LYS A 98 -10.57 -18.64 -9.26
C LYS A 98 -9.33 -18.17 -8.49
N ASP A 99 -8.96 -16.90 -8.63
CA ASP A 99 -7.83 -16.31 -7.93
C ASP A 99 -8.05 -16.16 -6.42
N PHE A 100 -9.28 -15.93 -5.96
CA PHE A 100 -9.59 -15.75 -4.53
C PHE A 100 -9.12 -16.93 -3.69
N LYS A 101 -9.17 -18.16 -4.20
CA LYS A 101 -8.65 -19.33 -3.49
C LYS A 101 -7.14 -19.21 -3.21
N ASN A 102 -6.37 -18.79 -4.20
CA ASN A 102 -4.92 -18.60 -4.07
C ASN A 102 -4.58 -17.39 -3.20
N ILE A 103 -5.29 -16.27 -3.38
CA ILE A 103 -5.14 -15.06 -2.57
C ILE A 103 -5.44 -15.37 -1.09
N ASN A 104 -6.53 -16.10 -0.81
CA ASN A 104 -6.88 -16.52 0.55
C ASN A 104 -5.79 -17.37 1.19
N LYS A 105 -5.18 -18.31 0.44
CA LYS A 105 -4.08 -19.14 0.94
C LYS A 105 -2.88 -18.28 1.35
N LYS A 106 -2.50 -17.32 0.50
CA LYS A 106 -1.38 -16.39 0.77
C LYS A 106 -1.66 -15.48 1.96
N ILE A 107 -2.88 -14.93 2.07
CA ILE A 107 -3.27 -14.11 3.22
C ILE A 107 -3.25 -14.93 4.51
N ARG A 108 -3.81 -16.15 4.51
CA ARG A 108 -3.81 -17.04 5.68
C ARG A 108 -2.41 -17.48 6.11
N LEU A 109 -1.46 -17.57 5.17
CA LEU A 109 -0.07 -17.88 5.49
C LEU A 109 0.56 -16.86 6.44
N VAL A 110 0.25 -15.56 6.26
CA VAL A 110 0.85 -14.47 7.06
C VAL A 110 -0.07 -14.00 8.20
N MET A 111 -1.39 -14.12 8.05
CA MET A 111 -2.38 -13.68 9.05
C MET A 111 -2.84 -14.79 10.00
N GLY A 112 -2.52 -16.05 9.69
CA GLY A 112 -3.01 -17.23 10.39
C GLY A 112 -4.23 -17.88 9.69
N ASN A 113 -4.31 -19.21 9.80
CA ASN A 113 -5.29 -20.04 9.08
C ASN A 113 -6.75 -19.69 9.41
N ASP A 114 -7.03 -19.25 10.63
CA ASP A 114 -8.38 -18.88 11.08
C ASP A 114 -8.85 -17.52 10.55
N THR A 115 -8.04 -16.83 9.76
CA THR A 115 -8.39 -15.51 9.24
C THR A 115 -9.57 -15.62 8.28
N LYS A 116 -10.67 -14.96 8.66
CA LYS A 116 -11.87 -14.80 7.84
C LYS A 116 -11.63 -13.69 6.82
N ILE A 117 -11.88 -13.99 5.55
CA ILE A 117 -11.68 -13.05 4.45
C ILE A 117 -13.04 -12.87 3.75
N LYS A 118 -13.56 -11.65 3.74
CA LYS A 118 -14.81 -11.29 3.05
C LYS A 118 -14.50 -10.49 1.81
N TYR A 119 -15.03 -10.92 0.67
CA TYR A 119 -14.96 -10.18 -0.59
C TYR A 119 -16.28 -9.45 -0.82
N ASN A 120 -16.22 -8.16 -1.11
CA ASN A 120 -17.35 -7.36 -1.57
C ASN A 120 -17.05 -6.88 -2.99
N ILE A 121 -17.91 -7.21 -3.94
CA ILE A 121 -17.84 -6.65 -5.29
C ILE A 121 -18.77 -5.45 -5.29
N VAL A 122 -18.22 -4.27 -5.57
CA VAL A 122 -18.92 -2.98 -5.48
C VAL A 122 -18.69 -2.17 -6.74
N ASP A 123 -19.64 -1.30 -7.09
CA ASP A 123 -19.51 -0.41 -8.26
C ASP A 123 -18.44 0.67 -8.05
N GLU A 124 -18.29 1.14 -6.82
CA GLU A 124 -17.37 2.22 -6.48
C GLU A 124 -16.76 2.04 -5.08
N ILE A 125 -15.50 2.47 -4.93
CA ILE A 125 -14.87 2.65 -3.62
C ILE A 125 -14.54 4.14 -3.48
N LYS A 126 -15.21 4.82 -2.54
CA LYS A 126 -15.00 6.23 -2.27
C LYS A 126 -13.64 6.47 -1.63
N SER A 127 -12.99 7.57 -2.01
CA SER A 127 -11.78 8.04 -1.31
C SER A 127 -12.14 8.56 0.09
N SER A 128 -11.16 8.57 0.99
CA SER A 128 -11.37 9.14 2.33
C SER A 128 -11.68 10.64 2.24
N LYS A 129 -12.32 11.21 3.29
CA LYS A 129 -12.66 12.64 3.36
C LYS A 129 -11.44 13.57 3.17
N ALA A 130 -10.23 13.07 3.41
CA ALA A 130 -8.96 13.78 3.19
C ALA A 130 -8.42 13.67 1.75
N GLY A 131 -9.21 13.16 0.79
CA GLY A 131 -8.81 12.99 -0.61
C GLY A 131 -7.83 11.84 -0.88
N LYS A 132 -7.11 11.35 0.15
CA LYS A 132 -6.15 10.26 0.01
C LYS A 132 -6.85 8.91 -0.13
N TYR A 133 -6.60 8.22 -1.23
CA TYR A 133 -7.06 6.85 -1.44
C TYR A 133 -6.14 5.85 -0.74
N MET A 134 -6.69 5.06 0.18
CA MET A 134 -5.95 4.02 0.90
C MET A 134 -6.28 2.65 0.33
N TYR A 135 -5.29 2.02 -0.31
CA TYR A 135 -5.43 0.69 -0.90
C TYR A 135 -5.52 -0.41 0.16
N ALA A 136 -4.78 -0.27 1.26
CA ALA A 136 -4.77 -1.26 2.33
C ALA A 136 -4.46 -0.58 3.67
N PHE A 137 -5.28 -0.83 4.69
CA PHE A 137 -5.09 -0.30 6.04
C PHE A 137 -5.72 -1.19 7.10
N SER A 138 -5.25 -1.05 8.34
CA SER A 138 -5.81 -1.73 9.51
C SER A 138 -6.65 -0.78 10.34
N GLN A 139 -7.74 -1.30 10.91
CA GLN A 139 -8.57 -0.66 11.93
C GLN A 139 -8.39 -1.32 13.31
N VAL A 140 -7.42 -2.21 13.44
CA VAL A 140 -7.09 -2.87 14.71
C VAL A 140 -6.09 -1.99 15.44
N GLU A 141 -6.42 -1.59 16.67
CA GLU A 141 -5.52 -0.83 17.54
C GLU A 141 -4.46 -1.74 18.18
N GLY A 142 -3.30 -1.15 18.46
CA GLY A 142 -2.11 -1.78 19.01
C GLY A 142 -2.20 -1.99 20.50
#